data_AF-A0A2G4T7B1-F1
#
_entry.id   AF-A0A2G4T7B1-F1
#
_cell.length_a   1.000
_cell.length_b   1.000
_cell.length_c   1.000
_cell.angle_alpha   90.00
_cell.angle_beta   90.00
_cell.angle_gamma   90.00
#
_symmetry.space_group_name_H-M   'P 1'
#
loop_
_entity.id
_entity.type
_entity.pdbx_description
1 polymer ?
#
loop_
_entity_poly.entity_id
_entity_poly.type
_entity_poly.pdbx_seq_one_letter_code
_entity_poly.pdbx_strand_id
1 'polypeptide(L)'
;MGKIVFNEDEEIVVPEPVAKKPEQIEEQISDDDEAPEAISTSTAKQTSLFKANLEKEAAAKLAAKEKEKRRKRDQLLKEQSKQKKKVEKKEEEEEEESEEENEPELLPEDLLAQAIAEEKEESKKRNHITAEDFERMIAEEEERERAKKRRTVARRVGEYTVKVLNQRPKAEKKNKNLINLKKTKLHRKAVPRKDAVQNISSGRDGAALVFRRK
;
A
#
# COMPACT_ATOMS: atom_id res chain seq x y z
N MET A 1 -11.39 1.76 56.51
CA MET A 1 -11.18 1.67 55.05
C MET A 1 -12.43 1.08 54.42
N GLY A 2 -13.30 1.93 53.85
CA GLY A 2 -14.55 1.50 53.23
C GLY A 2 -14.32 1.02 51.80
N LYS A 3 -14.93 -0.11 51.43
CA LYS A 3 -14.89 -0.68 50.08
C LYS A 3 -15.94 0.03 49.23
N ILE A 4 -15.52 0.63 48.11
CA ILE A 4 -16.44 1.16 47.08
C ILE A 4 -16.83 -0.01 46.19
N VAL A 5 -18.12 -0.33 46.17
CA VAL A 5 -18.72 -1.28 45.23
C VAL A 5 -19.33 -0.44 44.10
N PHE A 6 -18.84 -0.61 42.88
CA PHE A 6 -19.46 -0.03 41.69
C PHE A 6 -20.59 -0.97 41.25
N ASN A 7 -21.83 -0.47 41.26
CA ASN A 7 -22.96 -1.12 40.63
C ASN A 7 -22.92 -0.75 39.13
N GLU A 8 -22.41 -1.65 38.31
CA GLU A 8 -22.51 -1.60 36.85
C GLU A 8 -23.87 -2.20 36.47
N ASP A 9 -24.91 -1.39 36.29
CA ASP A 9 -26.10 -1.69 35.44
C ASP A 9 -27.16 -0.56 35.54
N GLU A 10 -26.78 0.66 35.13
CA GLU A 10 -27.78 1.67 34.73
C GLU A 10 -27.79 1.74 33.20
N GLU A 11 -28.80 1.11 32.59
CA GLU A 11 -29.14 1.22 31.17
C GLU A 11 -29.32 2.69 30.77
N ILE A 12 -28.38 3.21 29.99
CA ILE A 12 -28.50 4.52 29.34
C ILE A 12 -29.51 4.38 28.19
N VAL A 13 -30.77 4.72 28.46
CA VAL A 13 -31.80 4.88 27.41
C VAL A 13 -31.50 6.16 26.63
N VAL A 14 -30.95 6.01 25.42
CA VAL A 14 -30.76 7.11 24.47
C VAL A 14 -32.07 7.31 23.69
N PRO A 15 -32.78 8.45 23.82
CA PRO A 15 -33.97 8.69 23.00
C PRO A 15 -33.58 9.02 21.55
N GLU A 16 -34.21 8.33 20.60
CA GLU A 16 -34.08 8.54 19.15
C GLU A 16 -34.57 9.94 18.73
N PRO A 17 -33.87 10.64 17.81
CA PRO A 17 -34.35 11.92 17.30
C PRO A 17 -35.45 11.73 16.24
N VAL A 18 -36.62 12.29 16.51
CA VAL A 18 -37.76 12.39 15.59
C VAL A 18 -37.37 13.25 14.37
N ALA A 19 -37.36 12.64 13.19
CA ALA A 19 -37.13 13.32 11.92
C ALA A 19 -38.34 14.21 11.55
N LYS A 20 -38.18 15.53 11.58
CA LYS A 20 -39.07 16.47 10.90
C LYS A 20 -38.71 16.50 9.41
N LYS A 21 -39.66 16.12 8.55
CA LYS A 21 -39.58 16.32 7.09
C LYS A 21 -39.61 17.83 6.80
N PRO A 22 -38.63 18.40 6.07
CA PRO A 22 -38.85 19.68 5.41
C PRO A 22 -39.64 19.47 4.12
N GLU A 23 -40.67 20.30 3.95
CA GLU A 23 -41.52 20.41 2.77
C GLU A 23 -40.68 20.68 1.52
N GLN A 24 -40.96 19.93 0.46
CA GLN A 24 -40.42 20.15 -0.88
C GLN A 24 -41.10 21.38 -1.48
N ILE A 25 -40.34 22.45 -1.71
CA ILE A 25 -40.73 23.48 -2.68
C ILE A 25 -40.07 23.06 -4.00
N GLU A 26 -40.89 22.48 -4.87
CA GLU A 26 -40.56 22.21 -6.26
C GLU A 26 -40.66 23.52 -7.04
N GLU A 27 -39.53 24.08 -7.48
CA GLU A 27 -39.52 24.95 -8.66
C GLU A 27 -38.38 24.49 -9.57
N GLN A 28 -38.76 23.67 -10.55
CA GLN A 28 -37.99 23.43 -11.75
C GLN A 28 -38.14 24.68 -12.63
N ILE A 29 -37.10 25.50 -12.72
CA ILE A 29 -36.99 26.51 -13.79
C ILE A 29 -35.60 26.38 -14.40
N SER A 30 -35.61 25.85 -15.62
CA SER A 30 -34.50 25.80 -16.55
C SER A 30 -34.49 27.13 -17.31
N ASP A 31 -33.74 28.11 -16.83
CA ASP A 31 -33.35 29.29 -17.62
C ASP A 31 -31.92 29.69 -17.24
N ASP A 32 -31.01 29.61 -18.24
CA ASP A 32 -29.55 29.60 -18.10
C ASP A 32 -28.91 30.97 -18.41
N ASP A 33 -29.69 32.07 -18.34
CA ASP A 33 -29.19 33.43 -18.67
C ASP A 33 -29.72 34.56 -17.75
N GLU A 34 -30.27 34.22 -16.58
CA GLU A 34 -30.69 35.24 -15.61
C GLU A 34 -29.51 35.53 -14.65
N ALA A 35 -28.95 36.74 -14.74
CA ALA A 35 -27.96 37.24 -13.79
C ALA A 35 -28.46 37.03 -12.36
N PRO A 36 -27.61 36.64 -11.39
CA PRO A 36 -28.08 36.28 -10.06
C PRO A 36 -28.83 37.45 -9.44
N GLU A 37 -30.15 37.31 -9.33
CA GLU A 37 -30.98 38.21 -8.55
C GLU A 37 -30.39 38.28 -7.14
N ALA A 38 -30.41 39.47 -6.51
CA ALA A 38 -29.80 39.70 -5.22
C ALA A 38 -30.41 38.78 -4.15
N ILE A 39 -29.80 37.61 -3.96
CA ILE A 39 -30.21 36.60 -2.98
C ILE A 39 -30.12 37.26 -1.60
N SER A 40 -31.26 37.44 -0.94
CA SER A 40 -31.32 38.01 0.41
C SER A 40 -30.38 37.25 1.35
N THR A 41 -29.71 37.96 2.25
CA THR A 41 -28.71 37.35 3.15
C THR A 41 -29.29 36.19 3.99
N SER A 42 -30.61 36.12 4.17
CA SER A 42 -31.31 35.01 4.83
C SER A 42 -31.36 33.74 3.98
N THR A 43 -31.69 33.84 2.68
CA THR A 43 -31.78 32.70 1.76
C THR A 43 -30.38 32.17 1.41
N ALA A 44 -29.37 33.05 1.35
CA ALA A 44 -27.97 32.65 1.21
C ALA A 44 -27.48 31.80 2.41
N LYS A 45 -27.89 32.14 3.64
CA LYS A 45 -27.57 31.35 4.83
C LYS A 45 -28.26 29.99 4.80
N GLN A 46 -29.54 29.93 4.45
CA GLN A 46 -30.29 28.67 4.40
C GLN A 46 -29.73 27.71 3.32
N THR A 47 -29.43 28.21 2.13
CA THR A 47 -28.82 27.41 1.06
C THR A 47 -27.43 26.91 1.44
N SER A 48 -26.62 27.71 2.15
CA SER A 48 -25.31 27.27 2.64
C SER A 48 -25.41 26.14 3.67
N LEU A 49 -26.37 26.22 4.61
CA LEU A 49 -26.60 25.19 5.61
C LEU A 49 -27.13 23.91 4.98
N PHE A 50 -28.02 24.03 4.00
CA PHE A 50 -28.55 22.90 3.25
C PHE A 50 -27.45 22.17 2.46
N LYS A 51 -26.58 22.91 1.75
CA LYS A 51 -25.41 22.34 1.05
C LYS A 51 -24.47 21.65 2.02
N ALA A 52 -24.16 22.26 3.16
CA ALA A 52 -23.29 21.66 4.17
C ALA A 52 -23.88 20.36 4.76
N ASN A 53 -25.21 20.29 4.93
CA ASN A 53 -25.88 19.08 5.40
C ASN A 53 -25.87 17.98 4.33
N LEU A 54 -26.14 18.32 3.06
CA LEU A 54 -26.04 17.37 1.95
C LEU A 54 -24.64 16.79 1.79
N GLU A 55 -23.60 17.62 1.92
CA GLU A 55 -22.21 17.16 1.86
C GLU A 55 -21.88 16.19 3.01
N LYS A 56 -22.33 16.50 4.24
CA LYS A 56 -22.18 15.62 5.40
C LYS A 56 -22.91 14.29 5.20
N GLU A 57 -24.13 14.31 4.70
CA GLU A 57 -24.89 13.10 4.41
C GLU A 57 -24.26 12.26 3.30
N ALA A 58 -23.76 12.91 2.23
CA ALA A 58 -23.07 12.22 1.15
C ALA A 58 -21.78 11.56 1.66
N ALA A 59 -20.99 12.26 2.48
CA ALA A 59 -19.80 11.72 3.11
C ALA A 59 -20.13 10.54 4.04
N ALA A 60 -21.19 10.64 4.86
CA ALA A 60 -21.65 9.57 5.73
C ALA A 60 -22.08 8.33 4.93
N LYS A 61 -22.82 8.51 3.84
CA LYS A 61 -23.24 7.42 2.94
C LYS A 61 -22.05 6.72 2.28
N LEU A 62 -21.02 7.47 1.87
CA LEU A 62 -19.80 6.90 1.30
C LEU A 62 -19.01 6.11 2.35
N ALA A 63 -18.86 6.64 3.57
CA ALA A 63 -18.21 5.95 4.67
C ALA A 63 -18.95 4.66 5.08
N ALA A 64 -20.28 4.66 5.08
CA ALA A 64 -21.10 3.48 5.35
C ALA A 64 -20.87 2.39 4.29
N LYS A 65 -20.89 2.76 3.00
CA LYS A 65 -20.61 1.84 1.89
C LYS A 65 -19.21 1.23 1.96
N GLU A 66 -18.21 2.00 2.39
CA GLU A 66 -16.85 1.47 2.57
C GLU A 66 -16.76 0.47 3.73
N LYS A 67 -17.39 0.78 4.87
CA LYS A 67 -17.49 -0.14 6.01
C LYS A 67 -18.19 -1.45 5.64
N GLU A 68 -19.27 -1.40 4.88
CA GLU A 68 -19.96 -2.60 4.39
C GLU A 68 -19.08 -3.43 3.46
N LYS A 69 -18.37 -2.79 2.52
CA LYS A 69 -17.41 -3.49 1.65
C LYS A 69 -16.33 -4.20 2.46
N ARG A 70 -15.82 -3.56 3.51
CA ARG A 70 -14.84 -4.17 4.43
C ARG A 70 -15.44 -5.38 5.13
N ARG A 71 -16.63 -5.26 5.73
CA ARG A 71 -17.32 -6.38 6.40
C ARG A 71 -17.52 -7.57 5.46
N LYS A 72 -17.91 -7.33 4.20
CA LYS A 72 -18.07 -8.40 3.19
C LYS A 72 -16.75 -9.10 2.88
N ARG A 73 -15.64 -8.37 2.74
CA ARG A 73 -14.31 -8.98 2.52
C ARG A 73 -13.86 -9.81 3.72
N ASP A 74 -14.04 -9.27 4.93
CA ASP A 74 -13.64 -9.95 6.16
C ASP A 74 -14.47 -11.22 6.36
N GLN A 75 -15.77 -11.20 6.01
CA GLN A 75 -16.62 -12.40 6.00
C GLN A 75 -16.14 -13.44 4.99
N LEU A 76 -15.85 -13.04 3.75
CA LEU A 76 -15.33 -13.94 2.71
C LEU A 76 -14.00 -14.59 3.12
N LEU A 77 -13.07 -13.82 3.69
CA LEU A 77 -11.80 -14.34 4.22
C LEU A 77 -12.01 -15.32 5.37
N LYS A 78 -13.00 -15.05 6.24
CA LYS A 78 -13.36 -15.94 7.34
C LYS A 78 -14.00 -17.23 6.85
N GLU A 79 -14.78 -17.19 5.77
CA GLU A 79 -15.35 -18.38 5.14
C GLU A 79 -14.28 -19.21 4.44
N GLN A 80 -13.38 -18.58 3.68
CA GLN A 80 -12.26 -19.28 3.03
C GLN A 80 -11.32 -19.95 4.05
N SER A 81 -10.97 -19.26 5.15
CA SER A 81 -10.13 -19.86 6.19
C SER A 81 -10.82 -21.03 6.91
N LYS A 82 -12.14 -20.96 7.13
CA LYS A 82 -12.91 -22.09 7.65
C LYS A 82 -12.99 -23.26 6.69
N GLN A 83 -13.08 -23.01 5.38
CA GLN A 83 -13.06 -24.08 4.37
C GLN A 83 -11.68 -24.75 4.31
N LYS A 84 -10.59 -23.97 4.28
CA LYS A 84 -9.22 -24.51 4.31
C LYS A 84 -8.98 -25.40 5.53
N LYS A 85 -9.33 -24.90 6.73
CA LYS A 85 -9.23 -25.70 7.97
C LYS A 85 -10.06 -26.98 7.97
N LYS A 86 -11.15 -27.04 7.20
CA LYS A 86 -11.97 -28.26 7.09
C LYS A 86 -11.41 -29.26 6.09
N VAL A 87 -10.66 -28.80 5.09
CA VAL A 87 -9.96 -29.66 4.13
C VAL A 87 -8.69 -30.20 4.78
N GLU A 88 -7.90 -29.33 5.39
CA GLU A 88 -6.67 -29.68 6.11
C GLU A 88 -6.95 -30.71 7.22
N LYS A 89 -8.03 -30.55 7.99
CA LYS A 89 -8.40 -31.52 9.03
C LYS A 89 -8.94 -32.85 8.50
N LYS A 90 -9.34 -32.92 7.24
CA LYS A 90 -9.72 -34.18 6.57
C LYS A 90 -8.53 -34.85 5.93
N GLU A 91 -7.58 -34.07 5.40
CA GLU A 91 -6.30 -34.56 4.89
C GLU A 91 -5.43 -35.09 6.03
N GLU A 92 -5.38 -34.43 7.19
CA GLU A 92 -4.68 -34.95 8.39
C GLU A 92 -5.29 -36.28 8.91
N GLU A 93 -6.62 -36.46 8.84
CA GLU A 93 -7.26 -37.74 9.21
C GLU A 93 -6.99 -38.86 8.17
N GLU A 94 -6.73 -38.53 6.91
CA GLU A 94 -6.34 -39.51 5.86
C GLU A 94 -4.82 -39.80 5.86
N GLU A 95 -3.97 -38.83 6.25
CA GLU A 95 -2.52 -39.03 6.36
C GLU A 95 -2.14 -39.85 7.60
N GLU A 96 -2.79 -39.66 8.76
CA GLU A 96 -2.55 -40.46 9.98
C GLU A 96 -2.85 -41.96 9.77
N GLU A 97 -3.76 -42.34 8.87
CA GLU A 97 -4.04 -43.75 8.54
C GLU A 97 -3.00 -44.34 7.54
N SER A 98 -2.18 -43.51 6.89
CA SER A 98 -1.18 -43.93 5.89
C SER A 98 0.27 -43.92 6.37
N GLU A 99 0.57 -43.15 7.43
CA GLU A 99 1.93 -42.98 7.96
C GLU A 99 2.40 -44.14 8.87
N GLU A 100 1.50 -45.00 9.36
CA GLU A 100 1.88 -46.14 10.23
C GLU A 100 2.57 -47.31 9.46
N GLU A 101 2.54 -47.32 8.12
CA GLU A 101 3.11 -48.41 7.29
C GLU A 101 4.33 -48.04 6.43
N ASN A 102 4.73 -46.76 6.32
CA ASN A 102 5.80 -46.37 5.40
C ASN A 102 6.83 -45.45 6.06
N GLU A 103 7.82 -46.03 6.75
CA GLU A 103 9.09 -45.33 6.95
C GLU A 103 9.80 -45.22 5.57
N PRO A 104 10.01 -44.01 5.03
CA PRO A 104 10.64 -43.86 3.73
C PRO A 104 12.14 -44.18 3.85
N GLU A 105 12.62 -45.14 3.07
CA GLU A 105 14.05 -45.36 2.87
C GLU A 105 14.71 -44.05 2.41
N LEU A 106 15.62 -43.52 3.23
CA LEU A 106 16.32 -42.26 2.94
C LEU A 106 17.10 -42.39 1.62
N LEU A 107 16.84 -41.47 0.69
CA LEU A 107 17.55 -41.42 -0.58
C LEU A 107 19.06 -41.21 -0.35
N PRO A 108 19.92 -41.83 -1.18
CA PRO A 108 21.37 -41.68 -1.06
C PRO A 108 21.81 -40.22 -1.22
N GLU A 109 22.78 -39.80 -0.40
CA GLU A 109 23.23 -38.41 -0.24
C GLU A 109 23.67 -37.75 -1.57
N ASP A 110 24.19 -38.54 -2.50
CA ASP A 110 24.63 -38.07 -3.83
C ASP A 110 23.47 -37.52 -4.68
N LEU A 111 22.28 -38.12 -4.59
CA LEU A 111 21.09 -37.65 -5.32
C LEU A 111 20.47 -36.41 -4.67
N LEU A 112 20.53 -36.33 -3.34
CA LEU A 112 20.12 -35.16 -2.58
C LEU A 112 21.00 -33.94 -2.92
N ALA A 113 22.32 -34.13 -3.00
CA ALA A 113 23.24 -33.08 -3.38
C ALA A 113 22.99 -32.56 -4.81
N GLN A 114 22.66 -33.46 -5.75
CA GLN A 114 22.34 -33.11 -7.12
C GLN A 114 21.02 -32.34 -7.22
N ALA A 115 19.98 -32.75 -6.48
CA ALA A 115 18.70 -32.04 -6.43
C ALA A 115 18.85 -30.62 -5.84
N ILE A 116 19.63 -30.45 -4.77
CA ILE A 116 19.90 -29.13 -4.16
C ILE A 116 20.69 -28.22 -5.13
N ALA A 117 21.58 -28.79 -5.94
CA ALA A 117 22.34 -28.03 -6.94
C ALA A 117 21.45 -27.58 -8.11
N GLU A 118 20.61 -28.48 -8.63
CA GLU A 118 19.65 -28.19 -9.70
C GLU A 118 18.59 -27.17 -9.23
N GLU A 119 18.14 -27.29 -7.98
CA GLU A 119 17.19 -26.35 -7.37
C GLU A 119 17.76 -24.92 -7.33
N LYS A 120 19.05 -24.75 -7.00
CA LYS A 120 19.69 -23.43 -7.01
C LYS A 120 19.74 -22.82 -8.41
N GLU A 121 19.90 -23.62 -9.47
CA GLU A 121 19.91 -23.13 -10.85
C GLU A 121 18.50 -22.77 -11.35
N GLU A 122 17.49 -23.56 -10.96
CA GLU A 122 16.09 -23.37 -11.37
C GLU A 122 15.36 -22.26 -10.62
N SER A 123 15.83 -21.85 -9.44
CA SER A 123 15.24 -20.75 -8.65
C SER A 123 15.06 -19.44 -9.47
N LYS A 124 15.83 -19.25 -10.54
CA LYS A 124 15.73 -18.11 -11.46
C LYS A 124 14.63 -18.24 -12.52
N LYS A 125 14.06 -19.43 -12.72
CA LYS A 125 13.09 -19.75 -13.79
C LYS A 125 11.71 -20.19 -13.26
N ARG A 126 11.57 -20.47 -11.97
CA ARG A 126 10.27 -20.89 -11.39
C ARG A 126 9.30 -19.71 -11.31
N ASN A 127 8.03 -19.99 -11.64
CA ASN A 127 6.92 -19.04 -11.58
C ASN A 127 6.21 -19.00 -10.22
N HIS A 128 6.65 -19.81 -9.25
CA HIS A 128 6.05 -19.91 -7.91
C HIS A 128 7.05 -19.44 -6.86
N ILE A 129 6.55 -18.66 -5.88
CA ILE A 129 7.34 -18.08 -4.79
C ILE A 129 7.37 -19.08 -3.64
N THR A 130 8.56 -19.48 -3.20
CA THR A 130 8.77 -20.36 -2.04
C THR A 130 8.68 -19.58 -0.73
N ALA A 131 8.51 -20.28 0.40
CA ALA A 131 8.41 -19.65 1.72
C ALA A 131 9.66 -18.79 2.06
N GLU A 132 10.85 -19.25 1.69
CA GLU A 132 12.10 -18.49 1.87
C GLU A 132 12.14 -17.20 1.05
N ASP A 133 11.56 -17.19 -0.15
CA ASP A 133 11.47 -15.99 -0.99
C ASP A 133 10.46 -14.99 -0.41
N PHE A 134 9.39 -15.46 0.24
CA PHE A 134 8.48 -14.60 1.00
C PHE A 134 9.18 -13.93 2.18
N GLU A 135 9.97 -14.69 2.96
CA GLU A 135 10.74 -14.13 4.06
C GLU A 135 11.78 -13.11 3.58
N ARG A 136 12.46 -13.39 2.46
CA ARG A 136 13.39 -12.42 1.84
C ARG A 136 12.69 -11.16 1.36
N MET A 137 11.49 -11.27 0.76
CA MET A 137 10.72 -10.10 0.36
C MET A 137 10.27 -9.27 1.57
N ILE A 138 9.82 -9.91 2.64
CA ILE A 138 9.43 -9.23 3.88
C ILE A 138 10.64 -8.54 4.52
N ALA A 139 11.78 -9.21 4.58
CA ALA A 139 13.02 -8.65 5.11
C ALA A 139 13.52 -7.47 4.25
N GLU A 140 13.46 -7.58 2.92
CA GLU A 140 13.83 -6.49 2.02
C GLU A 140 12.87 -5.30 2.14
N GLU A 141 11.57 -5.55 2.31
CA GLU A 141 10.57 -4.52 2.51
C GLU A 141 10.78 -3.80 3.85
N GLU A 142 11.03 -4.53 4.94
CA GLU A 142 11.34 -3.97 6.25
C GLU A 142 12.65 -3.15 6.22
N GLU A 143 13.68 -3.62 5.52
CA GLU A 143 14.92 -2.88 5.35
C GLU A 143 14.72 -1.58 4.54
N ARG A 144 13.94 -1.64 3.47
CA ARG A 144 13.56 -0.46 2.68
C ARG A 144 12.75 0.54 3.51
N GLU A 145 11.88 0.08 4.40
CA GLU A 145 11.17 0.96 5.34
C GLU A 145 12.12 1.63 6.34
N ARG A 146 13.02 0.85 6.95
CA ARG A 146 14.03 1.36 7.88
C ARG A 146 14.95 2.38 7.19
N ALA A 147 15.34 2.13 5.94
CA ALA A 147 16.14 3.05 5.14
C ALA A 147 15.40 4.34 4.79
N LYS A 148 14.09 4.27 4.49
CA LYS A 148 13.24 5.46 4.27
C LYS A 148 13.14 6.31 5.54
N LYS A 149 12.97 5.69 6.71
CA LYS A 149 12.92 6.35 8.03
C LYS A 149 14.25 7.00 8.42
N ARG A 150 15.40 6.44 7.99
CA ARG A 150 16.75 6.98 8.24
C ARG A 150 17.16 8.15 7.33
N ARG A 151 16.44 8.41 6.22
CA ARG A 151 16.74 9.60 5.40
C ARG A 151 16.49 10.84 6.24
N THR A 152 17.46 11.76 6.25
CA THR A 152 17.36 13.05 6.94
C THR A 152 16.29 13.91 6.28
N VAL A 153 15.04 13.67 6.64
CA VAL A 153 13.89 14.48 6.24
C VAL A 153 13.85 15.68 7.17
N ALA A 154 13.60 16.85 6.60
CA ALA A 154 13.39 18.06 7.38
C ALA A 154 12.22 17.84 8.36
N ARG A 155 12.40 18.19 9.62
CA ARG A 155 11.35 18.01 10.62
C ARG A 155 10.40 19.19 10.53
N ARG A 156 9.11 18.93 10.32
CA ARG A 156 8.06 19.96 10.40
C ARG A 156 7.70 20.17 11.88
N VAL A 157 7.73 21.41 12.34
CA VAL A 157 7.37 21.82 13.70
C VAL A 157 6.35 22.95 13.56
N GLY A 158 5.06 22.60 13.64
CA GLY A 158 3.95 23.52 13.37
C GLY A 158 3.97 24.05 11.93
N GLU A 159 4.06 25.38 11.81
CA GLU A 159 4.12 26.10 10.54
C GLU A 159 5.52 26.09 9.91
N TYR A 160 6.56 25.82 10.71
CA TYR A 160 7.95 25.90 10.27
C TYR A 160 8.52 24.51 9.92
N THR A 161 9.53 24.50 9.04
CA THR A 161 10.27 23.28 8.67
C THR A 161 11.74 23.43 9.03
N VAL A 162 12.19 22.65 10.01
CA VAL A 162 13.57 22.63 10.50
C VAL A 162 14.42 21.73 9.61
N LYS A 163 15.43 22.33 8.96
CA LYS A 163 16.43 21.63 8.15
C LYS A 163 17.78 21.72 8.83
N VAL A 164 18.45 20.57 8.98
CA VAL A 164 19.85 20.54 9.42
C VAL A 164 20.74 20.89 8.23
N LEU A 165 21.45 22.01 8.32
CA LEU A 165 22.37 22.46 7.28
C LEU A 165 23.62 21.58 7.28
N ASN A 166 23.76 20.75 6.26
CA ASN A 166 24.94 19.92 6.06
C ASN A 166 25.96 20.65 5.18
N GLN A 167 27.07 21.11 5.75
CA GLN A 167 28.12 21.87 5.05
C GLN A 167 29.12 21.01 4.26
N ARG A 168 28.89 19.69 4.12
CA ARG A 168 29.79 18.82 3.34
C ARG A 168 29.73 19.20 1.85
N PRO A 169 30.87 19.34 1.14
CA PRO A 169 30.87 19.59 -0.29
C PRO A 169 30.19 18.40 -1.00
N LYS A 170 29.10 18.69 -1.71
CA LYS A 170 28.34 17.69 -2.47
C LYS A 170 28.31 18.12 -3.92
N ALA A 171 28.62 17.18 -4.81
CA ALA A 171 28.37 17.38 -6.23
C ALA A 171 26.88 17.66 -6.46
N GLU A 172 26.58 18.62 -7.33
CA GLU A 172 25.22 18.94 -7.71
C GLU A 172 24.53 17.71 -8.31
N LYS A 173 23.27 17.49 -7.91
CA LYS A 173 22.50 16.36 -8.44
C LYS A 173 22.14 16.66 -9.89
N LYS A 174 22.46 15.72 -10.79
CA LYS A 174 22.09 15.82 -12.20
C LYS A 174 20.57 15.93 -12.34
N ASN A 175 20.11 16.85 -13.19
CA ASN A 175 18.69 17.07 -13.47
C ASN A 175 18.06 15.84 -14.14
N LYS A 176 17.20 15.11 -13.41
CA LYS A 176 16.54 13.89 -13.90
C LYS A 176 15.74 14.14 -15.16
N ASN A 177 15.08 15.30 -15.28
CA ASN A 177 14.30 15.65 -16.47
C ASN A 177 15.16 15.69 -17.73
N LEU A 178 16.36 16.29 -17.66
CA LEU A 178 17.29 16.34 -18.79
C LEU A 178 17.87 14.97 -19.12
N ILE A 179 18.19 14.16 -18.10
CA ILE A 179 18.65 12.77 -18.31
C ILE A 179 17.55 11.94 -18.98
N ASN A 180 16.32 12.07 -18.50
CA ASN A 180 15.17 11.35 -19.03
C ASN A 180 14.86 11.81 -20.46
N LEU A 181 14.88 13.13 -20.74
CA LEU A 181 14.73 13.67 -22.09
C LEU A 181 15.81 13.12 -23.03
N LYS A 182 17.07 13.13 -22.60
CA LYS A 182 18.18 12.55 -23.36
C LYS A 182 17.92 11.07 -23.63
N LYS A 183 17.50 10.31 -22.61
CA LYS A 183 17.22 8.87 -22.75
C LYS A 183 16.04 8.60 -23.68
N THR A 184 14.93 9.32 -23.54
CA THR A 184 13.74 9.10 -24.36
C THR A 184 13.94 9.55 -25.80
N LYS A 185 14.65 10.66 -26.04
CA LYS A 185 14.93 11.15 -27.40
C LYS A 185 16.03 10.35 -28.09
N LEU A 186 17.13 10.08 -27.39
CA LEU A 186 18.24 9.33 -27.97
C LEU A 186 17.96 7.83 -28.02
N HIS A 187 17.37 7.20 -27.00
CA HIS A 187 17.15 5.75 -26.93
C HIS A 187 15.68 5.37 -27.15
N ARG A 188 15.02 5.98 -28.15
CA ARG A 188 13.65 5.61 -28.54
C ARG A 188 13.61 4.26 -29.27
N LYS A 189 12.61 3.45 -28.96
CA LYS A 189 12.36 2.13 -29.58
C LYS A 189 12.13 2.19 -31.10
N ALA A 190 11.66 3.34 -31.60
CA ALA A 190 11.39 3.57 -33.01
C ALA A 190 12.65 3.55 -33.90
N VAL A 191 13.85 3.67 -33.31
CA VAL A 191 15.11 3.57 -34.05
C VAL A 191 15.76 2.24 -33.68
N PRO A 192 15.62 1.18 -34.50
CA PRO A 192 16.29 -0.09 -34.25
C PRO A 192 17.80 0.15 -34.33
N ARG A 193 18.46 0.09 -33.18
CA ARG A 193 19.92 0.16 -33.09
C ARG A 193 20.45 -1.25 -33.12
N LYS A 194 21.04 -1.64 -34.25
CA LYS A 194 21.63 -2.97 -34.41
C LYS A 194 22.92 -3.15 -33.59
N ASP A 195 23.62 -2.07 -33.20
CA ASP A 195 24.95 -2.20 -32.55
C ASP A 195 25.28 -1.14 -31.47
N ALA A 196 24.31 -0.58 -30.74
CA ALA A 196 24.64 0.39 -29.68
C ALA A 196 25.01 -0.26 -28.34
N VAL A 197 25.84 -1.31 -28.39
CA VAL A 197 26.68 -1.72 -27.26
C VAL A 197 27.88 -0.76 -27.22
N GLN A 198 27.62 0.49 -26.82
CA GLN A 198 28.65 1.32 -26.18
C GLN A 198 28.66 1.10 -24.65
N ASN A 199 28.15 -0.06 -24.21
CA ASN A 199 28.12 -0.50 -22.82
C ASN A 199 29.27 -1.47 -22.52
N ILE A 200 30.50 -1.13 -22.90
CA ILE A 200 31.69 -1.84 -22.37
C ILE A 200 32.69 -0.86 -21.73
N SER A 201 32.68 0.43 -22.07
CA SER A 201 33.65 1.39 -21.50
C SER A 201 33.09 2.42 -20.52
N SER A 202 31.77 2.49 -20.28
CA SER A 202 31.17 3.48 -19.36
C SER A 202 30.64 2.91 -18.05
N GLY A 203 30.73 1.58 -17.85
CA GLY A 203 30.20 0.87 -16.68
C GLY A 203 31.22 0.54 -15.59
N ARG A 204 32.46 1.03 -15.66
CA ARG A 204 33.44 0.84 -14.59
C ARG A 204 33.53 2.11 -13.74
N ASP A 205 32.63 2.20 -12.76
CA ASP A 205 32.85 2.95 -11.53
C ASP A 205 34.01 2.29 -10.77
N GLY A 206 35.25 2.51 -11.23
CA GLY A 206 36.45 1.90 -10.66
C GLY A 206 37.69 2.74 -10.91
N ALA A 207 38.12 3.46 -9.86
CA ALA A 207 39.41 4.14 -9.68
C ALA A 207 39.87 5.09 -10.80
N ALA A 208 39.76 6.40 -10.56
CA ALA A 208 40.58 7.38 -11.26
C ALA A 208 42.07 7.06 -11.01
N LEU A 209 42.77 6.62 -12.05
CA LEU A 209 44.24 6.53 -12.04
C LEU A 209 44.81 7.94 -11.92
N VAL A 210 45.20 8.32 -10.71
CA VAL A 210 46.00 9.52 -10.44
C VAL A 210 47.41 9.23 -10.95
N PHE A 211 47.75 9.78 -12.13
CA PHE A 211 49.14 9.81 -12.57
C PHE A 211 49.93 10.75 -11.64
N ARG A 212 50.78 10.17 -10.78
CA ARG A 212 51.86 10.91 -10.15
C ARG A 212 52.96 11.14 -11.19
N ARG A 213 53.29 12.40 -11.46
CA ARG A 213 54.52 12.74 -12.19
C ARG A 213 55.73 12.38 -11.30
N LYS A 214 56.71 11.71 -11.88
CA LYS A 214 58.07 11.63 -11.33
C LYS A 214 58.76 12.97 -11.50
#